data_AF-A0A2T0M1P2-F1
#
_entry.id   AF-A0A2T0M1P2-F1
#
_cell.length_a   1.000
_cell.length_b   1.000
_cell.length_c   1.000
_cell.angle_alpha   90.00
_cell.angle_beta   90.00
_cell.angle_gamma   90.00
#
_symmetry.space_group_name_H-M   'P 1'
#
loop_
_entity.id
_entity.type
_entity.pdbx_description
1 polymer ?
#
loop_
_entity_poly.entity_id
_entity_poly.type
_entity_poly.pdbx_seq_one_letter_code
_entity_poly.pdbx_strand_id
1 'polypeptide(L)'
;MDFAVYGLDRTFQGPRWLDFFESPPGEPAWALWLGHRLRDTEHGVRVGTFPRKRYEQAMCPNGGDPLAKVAFSGAFGLVNLTLPDSSVPRPDGLILALVEHAENQASRHAEWRPKMWEADGEPVPAKVLYFAGAWAGFTDALDEVYVVAIGIGIPPEGLRLTRVTDGTPYGADLTAPLSLAELGRKKSLRPEAWLPPPRRDAFHPDQLALAPTEA
;
A
#
# COMPACT_ATOMS: atom_id res chain seq x y z
N MET A 1 -8.94 -2.79 16.90
CA MET A 1 -9.17 -3.29 15.53
C MET A 1 -10.12 -4.45 15.63
N ASP A 2 -11.20 -4.36 14.87
CA ASP A 2 -12.31 -5.30 14.87
C ASP A 2 -12.34 -6.17 13.61
N PHE A 3 -11.23 -6.21 12.86
CA PHE A 3 -11.02 -7.03 11.68
C PHE A 3 -9.61 -7.64 11.69
N ALA A 4 -9.41 -8.70 10.90
CA ALA A 4 -8.10 -9.32 10.73
C ALA A 4 -7.15 -8.34 10.03
N VAL A 5 -6.03 -7.99 10.66
CA VAL A 5 -4.96 -7.18 10.04
C VAL A 5 -3.87 -8.11 9.53
N TYR A 6 -3.41 -7.92 8.30
CA TYR A 6 -2.30 -8.67 7.72
C TYR A 6 -1.03 -7.81 7.62
N GLY A 7 0.12 -8.43 7.88
CA GLY A 7 1.45 -7.87 7.68
C GLY A 7 2.41 -8.95 7.18
N LEU A 8 3.69 -8.62 6.99
CA LEU A 8 4.66 -9.64 6.59
C LEU A 8 4.95 -10.61 7.74
N ASP A 9 5.24 -11.87 7.41
CA ASP A 9 5.59 -12.89 8.39
C ASP A 9 6.86 -12.54 9.20
N ARG A 10 7.17 -13.35 10.22
CA ARG A 10 8.34 -13.11 11.10
C ARG A 10 9.69 -13.35 10.42
N THR A 11 9.71 -13.98 9.24
CA THR A 11 10.96 -14.19 8.48
C THR A 11 11.45 -12.89 7.85
N PHE A 12 10.55 -11.92 7.62
CA PHE A 12 10.93 -10.58 7.18
C PHE A 12 11.52 -9.77 8.35
N GLN A 13 12.85 -9.64 8.36
CA GLN A 13 13.58 -8.97 9.43
C GLN A 13 13.89 -7.50 9.11
N GLY A 14 13.54 -6.62 10.04
CA GLY A 14 13.87 -5.19 9.98
C GLY A 14 12.81 -4.31 10.64
N PRO A 15 12.90 -2.98 10.46
CA PRO A 15 11.94 -2.05 11.02
C PRO A 15 10.50 -2.33 10.56
N ARG A 16 9.58 -2.21 11.50
CA ARG A 16 8.13 -2.29 11.30
C ARG A 16 7.45 -1.08 11.91
N TRP A 17 6.39 -0.60 11.28
CA TRP A 17 5.64 0.55 11.76
C TRP A 17 4.17 0.51 11.30
N LEU A 18 3.28 1.07 12.11
CA LEU A 18 1.97 1.49 11.64
C LEU A 18 2.19 2.66 10.68
N ASP A 19 1.84 2.47 9.41
CA ASP A 19 2.11 3.44 8.37
C ASP A 19 0.96 4.45 8.25
N PHE A 20 -0.27 3.96 8.18
CA PHE A 20 -1.45 4.80 8.05
C PHE A 20 -2.72 4.02 8.45
N PHE A 21 -3.80 4.73 8.69
CA PHE A 21 -5.13 4.15 8.80
C PHE A 21 -6.17 5.18 8.39
N GLU A 22 -7.31 4.71 7.89
CA GLU A 22 -8.44 5.57 7.53
C GLU A 22 -9.65 5.24 8.39
N SER A 23 -10.19 6.26 9.05
CA SER A 23 -11.38 6.17 9.90
C SER A 23 -12.11 7.52 9.86
N PRO A 24 -13.44 7.55 9.67
CA PRO A 24 -14.22 8.73 9.99
C PRO A 24 -14.07 9.09 11.49
N PRO A 25 -14.27 10.35 11.88
CA PRO A 25 -14.22 10.74 13.29
C PRO A 25 -15.18 9.91 14.15
N GLY A 26 -14.64 9.20 15.14
CA GLY A 26 -15.42 8.37 16.07
C GLY A 26 -15.82 6.99 15.55
N GLU A 27 -15.48 6.64 14.31
CA GLU A 27 -15.83 5.37 13.67
C GLU A 27 -14.64 4.40 13.62
N PRO A 28 -14.87 3.07 13.56
CA PRO A 28 -13.82 2.09 13.31
C PRO A 28 -13.11 2.33 11.97
N ALA A 29 -11.81 2.00 11.92
CA ALA A 29 -11.03 2.14 10.70
C ALA A 29 -11.52 1.21 9.58
N TRP A 30 -11.57 1.70 8.34
CA TRP A 30 -11.90 0.93 7.13
C TRP A 30 -10.68 0.63 6.26
N ALA A 31 -9.52 1.17 6.62
CA ALA A 31 -8.24 0.75 6.08
C ALA A 31 -7.14 0.87 7.15
N LEU A 32 -6.20 -0.06 7.15
CA LEU A 32 -4.99 0.00 7.98
C LEU A 32 -3.78 -0.45 7.16
N TRP A 33 -2.71 0.34 7.21
CA TRP A 33 -1.47 0.11 6.49
C TRP A 33 -0.31 -0.10 7.46
N LEU A 34 0.46 -1.16 7.22
CA LEU A 34 1.67 -1.52 7.95
C LEU A 34 2.88 -1.44 7.03
N GLY A 35 3.92 -0.76 7.47
CA GLY A 35 5.19 -0.67 6.76
C GLY A 35 6.22 -1.66 7.28
N HIS A 36 7.00 -2.20 6.36
CA HIS A 36 8.10 -3.12 6.62
C HIS A 36 9.29 -2.72 5.78
N ARG A 37 10.47 -2.64 6.38
CA ARG A 37 11.73 -2.39 5.66
C ARG A 37 12.73 -3.47 6.02
N LEU A 38 13.47 -3.96 5.04
CA LEU A 38 14.58 -4.88 5.30
C LEU A 38 15.68 -4.15 6.04
N ARG A 39 16.23 -4.82 7.04
CA ARG A 39 17.32 -4.31 7.88
C ARG A 39 18.47 -3.79 6.99
N ASP A 40 18.93 -2.57 7.29
CA ASP A 40 20.06 -1.91 6.63
C ASP A 40 19.92 -1.74 5.11
N THR A 41 18.68 -1.75 4.60
CA THR A 41 18.36 -1.47 3.19
C THR A 41 17.26 -0.44 3.04
N GLU A 42 17.08 0.03 1.81
CA GLU A 42 15.94 0.85 1.37
C GLU A 42 14.79 -0.01 0.80
N HIS A 43 14.92 -1.34 0.82
CA HIS A 43 13.92 -2.27 0.27
C HIS A 43 12.85 -2.59 1.31
N GLY A 44 11.62 -2.75 0.87
CA GLY A 44 10.51 -2.99 1.79
C GLY A 44 9.16 -3.10 1.13
N VAL A 45 8.15 -3.29 1.97
CA VAL A 45 6.75 -3.48 1.55
C VAL A 45 5.81 -2.78 2.54
N ARG A 46 4.85 -2.04 2.00
CA ARG A 46 3.68 -1.54 2.72
C ARG A 46 2.53 -2.52 2.47
N VAL A 47 1.87 -2.98 3.54
CA VAL A 47 0.74 -3.91 3.48
C VAL A 47 -0.50 -3.20 4.01
N GLY A 48 -1.50 -3.01 3.17
CA GLY A 48 -2.82 -2.49 3.50
C GLY A 48 -3.80 -3.64 3.72
N THR A 49 -4.61 -3.56 4.78
CA THR A 49 -5.71 -4.49 5.04
C THR A 49 -7.03 -3.74 5.14
N PHE A 50 -8.03 -4.16 4.37
CA PHE A 50 -9.32 -3.49 4.25
C PHE A 50 -10.47 -4.46 4.60
N PRO A 51 -11.22 -4.26 5.70
CA PRO A 51 -12.40 -5.08 6.00
C PRO A 51 -13.44 -4.96 4.89
N ARG A 52 -13.73 -6.06 4.18
CA ARG A 52 -14.50 -6.04 2.91
C ARG A 52 -15.78 -5.24 3.01
N LYS A 53 -16.66 -5.65 3.93
CA LYS A 53 -17.99 -5.03 4.10
C LYS A 53 -17.89 -3.53 4.36
N ARG A 54 -16.99 -3.10 5.25
CA ARG A 54 -16.85 -1.69 5.62
C ARG A 54 -16.17 -0.89 4.51
N TYR A 55 -15.16 -1.46 3.87
CA TYR A 55 -14.46 -0.85 2.73
C TYR A 55 -15.42 -0.64 1.55
N GLU A 56 -16.23 -1.63 1.23
CA GLU A 56 -17.26 -1.56 0.18
C GLU A 56 -18.31 -0.49 0.50
N GLN A 57 -18.79 -0.42 1.75
CA GLN A 57 -19.70 0.63 2.19
C GLN A 57 -19.10 2.03 2.07
N ALA A 58 -17.81 2.19 2.39
CA ALA A 58 -17.13 3.47 2.31
C ALA A 58 -16.80 3.89 0.87
N MET A 59 -16.32 2.97 0.04
CA MET A 59 -15.76 3.27 -1.28
C MET A 59 -16.75 3.07 -2.44
N CYS A 60 -17.79 2.27 -2.23
CA CYS A 60 -18.85 1.96 -3.18
C CYS A 60 -20.26 2.12 -2.56
N PRO A 61 -20.58 3.27 -1.93
CA PRO A 61 -21.85 3.45 -1.20
C PRO A 61 -23.10 3.29 -2.08
N ASN A 62 -22.96 3.53 -3.39
CA ASN A 62 -24.03 3.41 -4.38
C ASN A 62 -23.84 2.18 -5.31
N GLY A 63 -23.06 1.20 -4.87
CA GLY A 63 -22.57 0.10 -5.71
C GLY A 63 -21.33 0.48 -6.54
N GLY A 64 -20.86 -0.46 -7.35
CA GLY A 64 -19.63 -0.33 -8.14
C GLY A 64 -18.79 -1.61 -8.10
N ASP A 65 -17.63 -1.59 -8.76
CA ASP A 65 -16.63 -2.65 -8.64
C ASP A 65 -15.70 -2.38 -7.45
N PRO A 66 -15.84 -3.12 -6.33
CA PRO A 66 -14.98 -2.91 -5.17
C PRO A 66 -13.52 -3.29 -5.46
N LEU A 67 -13.27 -4.24 -6.36
CA LEU A 67 -11.90 -4.64 -6.71
C LEU A 67 -11.19 -3.53 -7.49
N ALA A 68 -11.91 -2.75 -8.31
CA ALA A 68 -11.34 -1.57 -8.93
C ALA A 68 -10.94 -0.51 -7.88
N LYS A 69 -11.68 -0.37 -6.78
CA LYS A 69 -11.29 0.53 -5.67
C LYS A 69 -10.08 0.01 -4.89
N VAL A 70 -10.04 -1.28 -4.60
CA VAL A 70 -8.87 -1.94 -3.96
C VAL A 70 -7.62 -1.79 -4.84
N ALA A 71 -7.75 -2.05 -6.15
CA ALA A 71 -6.68 -1.87 -7.12
C ALA A 71 -6.22 -0.41 -7.20
N PHE A 72 -7.15 0.55 -7.12
CA PHE A 72 -6.81 1.97 -7.07
C PHE A 72 -6.01 2.34 -5.82
N SER A 73 -6.37 1.83 -4.64
CA SER A 73 -5.55 2.02 -3.42
C SER A 73 -4.11 1.53 -3.62
N GLY A 74 -3.91 0.41 -4.30
CA GLY A 74 -2.59 -0.11 -4.66
C GLY A 74 -1.86 0.76 -5.69
N ALA A 75 -2.50 1.05 -6.83
CA ALA A 75 -1.89 1.81 -7.93
C ALA A 75 -1.59 3.27 -7.54
N PHE A 76 -2.51 3.93 -6.84
CA PHE A 76 -2.30 5.29 -6.34
C PHE A 76 -1.20 5.31 -5.26
N GLY A 77 -1.19 4.31 -4.36
CA GLY A 77 -0.11 4.17 -3.39
C GLY A 77 1.26 3.94 -4.06
N LEU A 78 1.31 3.18 -5.15
CA LEU A 78 2.51 2.94 -5.97
C LEU A 78 3.01 4.22 -6.64
N VAL A 79 2.11 4.98 -7.26
CA VAL A 79 2.42 6.29 -7.84
C VAL A 79 3.03 7.23 -6.79
N ASN A 80 2.40 7.36 -5.62
CA ASN A 80 2.93 8.23 -4.55
C ASN A 80 4.28 7.74 -4.02
N LEU A 81 4.43 6.42 -3.84
CA LEU A 81 5.66 5.82 -3.34
C LEU A 81 6.83 6.02 -4.31
N THR A 82 6.58 6.17 -5.60
CA THR A 82 7.63 6.31 -6.62
C THR A 82 7.98 7.77 -6.93
N LEU A 83 7.36 8.74 -6.27
CA LEU A 83 7.71 10.16 -6.45
C LEU A 83 9.11 10.44 -5.86
N PRO A 84 9.95 11.22 -6.55
CA PRO A 84 11.23 11.65 -6.01
C PRO A 84 11.06 12.65 -4.86
N ASP A 85 12.18 13.05 -4.25
CA ASP A 85 12.20 14.06 -3.20
C ASP A 85 11.57 15.37 -3.71
N SER A 86 10.89 16.11 -2.82
CA SER A 86 10.14 17.33 -3.18
C SER A 86 11.02 18.47 -3.73
N SER A 87 12.34 18.35 -3.65
CA SER A 87 13.30 19.26 -4.24
C SER A 87 13.43 19.10 -5.76
N VAL A 88 12.97 17.98 -6.34
CA VAL A 88 13.03 17.73 -7.78
C VAL A 88 11.91 18.53 -8.48
N PRO A 89 12.24 19.41 -9.44
CA PRO A 89 11.24 20.15 -10.20
C PRO A 89 10.27 19.22 -10.91
N ARG A 90 8.97 19.45 -10.69
CA ARG A 90 7.89 18.65 -11.25
C ARG A 90 7.44 19.24 -12.59
N PRO A 91 7.39 18.44 -13.67
CA PRO A 91 6.77 18.86 -14.92
C PRO A 91 5.29 19.23 -14.72
N ASP A 92 4.83 20.27 -15.41
CA ASP A 92 3.45 20.73 -15.33
C ASP A 92 2.49 19.62 -15.78
N GLY A 93 1.35 19.50 -15.09
CA GLY A 93 0.34 18.48 -15.37
C GLY A 93 0.69 17.03 -15.00
N LEU A 94 1.96 16.71 -14.68
CA LEU A 94 2.39 15.33 -14.43
C LEU A 94 1.62 14.63 -13.30
N ILE A 95 1.28 15.33 -12.23
CA ILE A 95 0.57 14.71 -11.10
C ILE A 95 -0.83 14.28 -11.50
N LEU A 96 -1.54 15.12 -12.25
CA LEU A 96 -2.87 14.75 -12.75
C LEU A 96 -2.77 13.52 -13.64
N ALA A 97 -1.81 13.50 -14.57
CA ALA A 97 -1.57 12.35 -15.44
C ALA A 97 -1.21 11.07 -14.66
N LEU A 98 -0.47 11.19 -13.56
CA LEU A 98 -0.16 10.06 -12.68
C LEU A 98 -1.39 9.54 -11.92
N VAL A 99 -2.30 10.42 -11.49
CA VAL A 99 -3.57 10.01 -10.87
C VAL A 99 -4.45 9.30 -11.90
N GLU A 100 -4.63 9.89 -13.08
CA GLU A 100 -5.39 9.30 -14.19
C GLU A 100 -4.80 7.94 -14.60
N HIS A 101 -3.46 7.81 -14.60
CA HIS A 101 -2.80 6.54 -14.84
C HIS A 101 -3.19 5.50 -13.78
N ALA A 102 -3.16 5.85 -12.48
CA ALA A 102 -3.57 4.93 -11.42
C ALA A 102 -5.05 4.51 -11.56
N GLU A 103 -5.95 5.43 -11.91
CA GLU A 103 -7.37 5.14 -12.18
C GLU A 103 -7.54 4.18 -13.36
N ASN A 104 -6.84 4.45 -14.46
CA ASN A 104 -6.87 3.62 -15.67
C ASN A 104 -6.30 2.22 -15.44
N GLN A 105 -5.23 2.09 -14.65
CA GLN A 105 -4.68 0.79 -14.28
C GLN A 105 -5.63 0.02 -13.36
N ALA A 106 -6.28 0.71 -12.42
CA ALA A 106 -7.20 0.11 -11.47
C ALA A 106 -8.49 -0.38 -12.14
N SER A 107 -9.04 0.34 -13.12
CA SER A 107 -10.21 -0.12 -13.88
C SER A 107 -9.92 -1.39 -14.70
N ARG A 108 -8.65 -1.62 -15.03
CA ARG A 108 -8.14 -2.80 -15.76
C ARG A 108 -7.46 -3.81 -14.82
N HIS A 109 -7.84 -3.85 -13.54
CA HIS A 109 -7.21 -4.74 -12.56
C HIS A 109 -7.24 -6.22 -12.94
N ALA A 110 -8.23 -6.66 -13.72
CA ALA A 110 -8.32 -8.02 -14.22
C ALA A 110 -7.14 -8.41 -15.14
N GLU A 111 -6.47 -7.43 -15.75
CA GLU A 111 -5.31 -7.62 -16.64
C GLU A 111 -3.97 -7.60 -15.89
N TRP A 112 -3.98 -7.30 -14.59
CA TRP A 112 -2.76 -7.30 -13.79
C TRP A 112 -2.16 -8.70 -13.73
N ARG A 113 -0.83 -8.77 -13.63
CA ARG A 113 -0.10 -10.04 -13.73
C ARG A 113 -0.48 -10.93 -12.54
N PRO A 114 -0.91 -12.18 -12.77
CA PRO A 114 -1.21 -13.10 -11.68
C PRO A 114 0.09 -13.51 -10.97
N LYS A 115 0.03 -13.57 -9.65
CA LYS A 115 1.10 -14.03 -8.76
C LYS A 115 0.50 -14.89 -7.65
N MET A 116 1.36 -15.67 -7.01
CA MET A 116 1.00 -16.42 -5.81
C MET A 116 1.67 -15.83 -4.59
N TRP A 117 0.84 -15.52 -3.60
CA TRP A 117 1.25 -15.17 -2.24
C TRP A 117 0.88 -16.31 -1.29
N GLU A 118 1.33 -16.19 -0.06
CA GLU A 118 0.98 -17.06 1.05
C GLU A 118 0.33 -16.21 2.13
N ALA A 119 -0.84 -16.61 2.64
CA ALA A 119 -1.51 -15.96 3.76
C ALA A 119 -1.81 -17.00 4.84
N ASP A 120 -1.23 -16.80 6.02
CA ASP A 120 -1.33 -17.75 7.15
C ASP A 120 -0.93 -19.20 6.77
N GLY A 121 0.06 -19.34 5.89
CA GLY A 121 0.55 -20.63 5.40
C GLY A 121 -0.16 -21.17 4.17
N GLU A 122 -1.26 -20.54 3.74
CA GLU A 122 -2.08 -21.01 2.62
C GLU A 122 -1.79 -20.20 1.34
N PRO A 123 -1.71 -20.84 0.16
CA PRO A 123 -1.50 -20.14 -1.10
C PRO A 123 -2.73 -19.31 -1.48
N VAL A 124 -2.55 -18.01 -1.70
CA VAL A 124 -3.62 -17.09 -2.14
C VAL A 124 -3.29 -16.36 -3.45
N PRO A 125 -4.17 -16.40 -4.46
CA PRO A 125 -3.93 -15.71 -5.72
C PRO A 125 -3.90 -14.20 -5.51
N ALA A 126 -2.97 -13.54 -6.20
CA ALA A 126 -2.81 -12.09 -6.19
C ALA A 126 -2.66 -11.56 -7.61
N LYS A 127 -2.98 -10.28 -7.78
CA LYS A 127 -2.85 -9.52 -9.03
C LYS A 127 -1.83 -8.42 -8.80
N VAL A 128 -0.86 -8.27 -9.71
CA VAL A 128 0.28 -7.36 -9.54
C VAL A 128 0.50 -6.47 -10.75
N LEU A 129 0.72 -5.18 -10.47
CA LEU A 129 1.15 -4.13 -11.39
C LEU A 129 2.57 -3.68 -11.04
N TYR A 130 3.41 -3.48 -12.06
CA TYR A 130 4.74 -2.89 -11.91
C TYR A 130 4.74 -1.49 -12.49
N PHE A 131 5.42 -0.55 -11.84
CA PHE A 131 5.55 0.81 -12.30
C PHE A 131 6.75 1.49 -11.64
N ALA A 132 7.57 2.19 -12.43
CA ALA A 132 8.62 3.08 -11.93
C ALA A 132 9.59 2.46 -10.91
N GLY A 133 10.04 1.24 -11.17
CA GLY A 133 10.99 0.51 -10.31
C GLY A 133 10.37 -0.12 -9.05
N ALA A 134 9.05 -0.09 -8.93
CA ALA A 134 8.29 -0.65 -7.81
C ALA A 134 7.12 -1.51 -8.31
N TRP A 135 6.34 -2.05 -7.39
CA TRP A 135 5.12 -2.79 -7.70
C TRP A 135 4.03 -2.56 -6.66
N ALA A 136 2.78 -2.74 -7.08
CA ALA A 136 1.64 -2.91 -6.20
C ALA A 136 0.87 -4.17 -6.59
N GLY A 137 0.27 -4.82 -5.60
CA GLY A 137 -0.61 -5.93 -5.85
C GLY A 137 -1.69 -6.04 -4.80
N PHE A 138 -2.69 -6.86 -5.08
CA PHE A 138 -3.73 -7.16 -4.11
C PHE A 138 -4.22 -8.60 -4.24
N THR A 139 -4.83 -9.09 -3.18
CA THR A 139 -5.59 -10.34 -3.15
C THR A 139 -6.99 -10.10 -2.59
N ASP A 140 -7.95 -10.74 -3.22
CA ASP A 140 -9.35 -10.87 -2.83
C ASP A 140 -9.70 -12.35 -2.55
N ALA A 141 -8.73 -13.17 -2.17
CA ALA A 141 -8.96 -14.57 -1.82
C ALA A 141 -9.37 -14.77 -0.35
N LEU A 142 -9.24 -13.74 0.50
CA LEU A 142 -9.56 -13.80 1.93
C LEU A 142 -11.00 -13.33 2.18
N ASP A 143 -11.82 -14.13 2.84
CA ASP A 143 -13.26 -13.87 2.94
C ASP A 143 -13.62 -12.56 3.66
N GLU A 144 -12.86 -12.17 4.68
CA GLU A 144 -13.20 -11.02 5.53
C GLU A 144 -12.55 -9.71 5.10
N VAL A 145 -11.45 -9.79 4.35
CA VAL A 145 -10.61 -8.62 4.03
C VAL A 145 -10.09 -8.64 2.60
N TYR A 146 -9.84 -7.45 2.05
CA TYR A 146 -8.90 -7.27 0.96
C TYR A 146 -7.52 -6.99 1.54
N VAL A 147 -6.47 -7.50 0.89
CA VAL A 147 -5.09 -7.17 1.22
C VAL A 147 -4.39 -6.56 0.01
N VAL A 148 -3.76 -5.41 0.21
CA VAL A 148 -2.94 -4.71 -0.78
C VAL A 148 -1.49 -4.73 -0.30
N ALA A 149 -0.53 -4.91 -1.21
CA ALA A 149 0.88 -4.75 -0.92
C ALA A 149 1.53 -3.84 -1.95
N ILE A 150 2.45 -2.98 -1.51
CA ILE A 150 3.24 -2.08 -2.36
C ILE A 150 4.70 -2.23 -1.98
N GLY A 151 5.56 -2.64 -2.90
CA GLY A 151 6.93 -3.04 -2.60
C GLY A 151 7.99 -2.41 -3.51
N ILE A 152 9.20 -2.29 -2.94
CA ILE A 152 10.42 -1.81 -3.60
C ILE A 152 11.57 -2.76 -3.26
N GLY A 153 12.34 -3.15 -4.28
CA GLY A 153 13.53 -3.99 -4.12
C GLY A 153 13.26 -5.40 -3.59
N ILE A 154 11.98 -5.78 -3.46
CA ILE A 154 11.51 -7.10 -3.04
C ILE A 154 10.60 -7.66 -4.14
N PRO A 155 10.81 -8.90 -4.59
CA PRO A 155 9.92 -9.51 -5.56
C PRO A 155 8.51 -9.70 -4.95
N PRO A 156 7.43 -9.48 -5.71
CA PRO A 156 6.08 -9.79 -5.25
C PRO A 156 5.80 -11.30 -5.20
N GLU A 157 6.61 -12.14 -5.85
CA GLU A 157 6.46 -13.60 -5.84
C GLU A 157 6.71 -14.18 -4.44
N GLY A 158 5.78 -15.02 -3.96
CA GLY A 158 5.96 -15.72 -2.69
C GLY A 158 5.90 -14.80 -1.47
N LEU A 159 5.26 -13.63 -1.59
CA LEU A 159 5.02 -12.75 -0.46
C LEU A 159 4.27 -13.50 0.64
N ARG A 160 4.85 -13.51 1.85
CA ARG A 160 4.27 -14.20 3.02
C ARG A 160 3.60 -13.23 3.95
N LEU A 161 2.27 -13.34 4.01
CA LEU A 161 1.39 -12.56 4.84
C LEU A 161 0.97 -13.38 6.05
N THR A 162 0.93 -12.75 7.21
CA THR A 162 0.39 -13.36 8.43
C THR A 162 -0.52 -12.39 9.14
N ARG A 163 -1.54 -12.94 9.81
CA ARG A 163 -2.40 -12.16 10.69
C ARG A 163 -1.58 -11.57 11.84
N VAL A 164 -1.70 -10.27 12.02
CA VAL A 164 -1.07 -9.51 13.10
C VAL A 164 -1.96 -9.61 14.35
N THR A 165 -1.51 -10.40 15.31
CA THR A 165 -2.17 -10.54 16.62
C THR A 165 -1.54 -9.65 17.70
N ASP A 166 -0.30 -9.22 17.48
CA ASP A 166 0.43 -8.31 18.35
C ASP A 166 0.88 -7.08 17.55
N GLY A 167 0.36 -5.91 17.91
CA GLY A 167 0.68 -4.63 17.28
C GLY A 167 1.98 -4.00 17.80
N THR A 168 2.56 -4.52 18.89
CA THR A 168 3.75 -3.97 19.53
C THR A 168 4.93 -3.81 18.57
N PRO A 169 5.23 -4.75 17.65
CA PRO A 169 6.30 -4.58 16.65
C PRO A 169 6.09 -3.38 15.71
N TYR A 170 4.84 -2.97 15.51
CA TYR A 170 4.47 -1.81 14.68
C TYR A 170 4.37 -0.52 15.50
N GLY A 171 4.64 -0.57 16.80
CA GLY A 171 4.52 0.55 17.72
C GLY A 171 3.07 1.00 17.90
N ALA A 172 2.09 0.09 17.82
CA ALA A 172 0.68 0.41 17.98
C ALA A 172 -0.03 -0.62 18.87
N ASP A 173 -0.96 -0.17 19.70
CA ASP A 173 -1.93 -1.05 20.32
C ASP A 173 -3.13 -1.21 19.36
N LEU A 174 -3.18 -2.34 18.67
CA LEU A 174 -4.26 -2.63 17.73
C LEU A 174 -5.56 -3.02 18.44
N THR A 175 -5.61 -3.10 19.78
CA THR A 175 -6.83 -3.36 20.54
C THR A 175 -7.52 -2.06 21.00
N ALA A 176 -6.78 -0.95 21.05
CA ALA A 176 -7.30 0.38 21.39
C ALA A 176 -7.69 1.21 20.14
N PRO A 177 -8.47 2.29 20.29
CA PRO A 177 -8.67 3.29 19.24
C PRO A 177 -7.35 3.91 18.78
N LEU A 178 -7.13 3.98 17.46
CA LEU A 178 -5.95 4.61 16.89
C LEU A 178 -6.09 6.15 16.85
N SER A 179 -4.97 6.86 16.96
CA SER A 179 -4.89 8.32 16.92
C SER A 179 -3.98 8.81 15.80
N LEU A 180 -4.50 9.66 14.91
CA LEU A 180 -3.72 10.29 13.84
C LEU A 180 -2.64 11.23 14.40
N ALA A 181 -2.93 11.92 15.51
CA ALA A 181 -1.96 12.77 16.18
C ALA A 181 -0.80 11.94 16.75
N GLU A 182 -1.11 10.78 17.34
CA GLU A 182 -0.07 9.88 17.85
C GLU A 182 0.74 9.24 16.72
N LEU A 183 0.08 8.85 15.62
CA LEU A 183 0.75 8.36 14.42
C LEU A 183 1.74 9.41 13.88
N GLY A 184 1.32 10.67 13.75
CA GLY A 184 2.18 11.78 13.33
C GLY A 184 3.39 11.95 14.25
N ARG A 185 3.18 11.95 15.58
CA ARG A 185 4.26 12.00 16.56
C ARG A 185 5.24 10.84 16.40
N LYS A 186 4.75 9.61 16.22
CA LYS A 186 5.59 8.41 16.06
C LYS A 186 6.43 8.46 14.78
N LYS A 187 5.85 8.93 13.66
CA LYS A 187 6.59 9.12 12.40
C LYS A 187 7.76 10.10 12.56
N SER A 188 7.55 11.20 13.27
CA SER A 188 8.63 12.19 13.52
C SER A 188 9.77 11.67 14.41
N LEU A 189 9.50 10.67 15.25
CA LEU A 189 10.49 10.10 16.17
C LEU A 189 11.25 8.89 15.59
N ARG A 190 10.84 8.39 14.43
CA ARG A 190 11.36 7.15 13.84
C ARG A 190 11.77 7.38 12.37
N PRO A 191 13.00 7.86 12.12
CA PRO A 191 13.48 8.11 10.75
C PRO A 191 13.58 6.84 9.90
N GLU A 192 13.50 5.66 10.51
CA GLU A 192 13.42 4.36 9.83
C GLU A 192 11.99 3.94 9.45
N ALA A 193 10.95 4.60 9.98
CA ALA A 193 9.54 4.28 9.78
C ALA A 193 8.97 4.91 8.49
N TRP A 194 9.68 4.70 7.39
CA TRP A 194 9.23 5.06 6.05
C TRP A 194 9.94 4.20 5.00
N LEU A 195 9.30 4.08 3.84
CA LEU A 195 9.83 3.39 2.67
C LEU A 195 10.25 4.43 1.62
N PRO A 196 11.56 4.59 1.33
CA PRO A 196 12.03 5.52 0.30
C PRO A 196 11.59 5.13 -1.10
N PRO A 197 11.43 6.11 -2.02
CA PRO A 197 11.16 5.82 -3.42
C PRO A 197 12.35 5.10 -4.06
N PRO A 198 12.15 4.34 -5.16
CA PRO A 198 13.25 3.68 -5.87
C PRO A 198 14.29 4.66 -6.41
N ARG A 199 13.86 5.90 -6.66
CA ARG A 199 14.70 7.00 -7.13
C ARG A 199 14.31 8.30 -6.44
N ARG A 200 15.28 8.98 -5.85
CA ARG A 200 15.07 10.19 -5.04
C ARG A 200 15.41 11.49 -5.74
N ASP A 201 16.31 11.44 -6.73
CA ASP A 201 16.93 12.61 -7.33
C ASP A 201 16.31 13.04 -8.67
N ALA A 202 15.44 12.21 -9.25
CA ALA A 202 14.72 12.53 -10.47
C ALA A 202 13.49 11.62 -10.63
N PHE A 203 12.57 12.04 -11.50
CA PHE A 203 11.46 11.20 -11.93
C PHE A 203 11.97 9.97 -12.71
N HIS A 204 11.23 8.87 -12.60
CA HIS A 204 11.48 7.67 -13.38
C HIS A 204 11.01 7.87 -14.84
N PRO A 205 11.67 7.27 -15.85
CA PRO A 205 11.21 7.32 -17.25
C PRO A 205 9.73 6.95 -17.44
N ASP A 206 9.24 5.88 -16.79
CA ASP A 206 7.81 5.52 -16.80
C ASP A 206 6.88 6.64 -16.34
N GLN A 207 7.30 7.47 -15.37
CA GLN A 207 6.51 8.62 -14.93
C GLN A 207 6.55 9.72 -15.98
N LEU A 208 7.73 10.03 -16.51
CA LEU A 208 7.91 11.06 -17.53
C LEU A 208 7.22 10.71 -18.85
N ALA A 209 7.08 9.42 -19.17
CA ALA A 209 6.33 8.95 -20.34
C ALA A 209 4.83 9.27 -20.27
N LEU A 210 4.31 9.60 -19.08
CA LEU A 210 2.94 10.05 -18.87
C LEU A 210 2.79 11.57 -18.89
N ALA A 211 3.89 12.32 -18.94
CA ALA A 211 3.83 13.78 -18.96
C ALA A 211 3.06 14.24 -20.22
N PRO A 212 2.16 15.24 -20.08
CA PRO A 212 1.51 15.84 -21.25
C PRO A 212 2.58 16.35 -22.21
N THR A 213 2.42 16.07 -23.50
CA THR A 213 3.26 16.72 -24.52
C THR A 213 2.88 18.20 -24.53
N GLU A 214 3.86 19.11 -24.41
CA GLU A 214 3.60 20.54 -24.62
C GLU A 214 2.95 20.72 -25.99
N ALA A 215 1.76 21.33 -26.00
CA ALA A 215 0.95 21.57 -27.20
C ALA A 215 1.45 22.78 -27.98
#